data_AF-A0AAD4XHK1-F1
#
_entry.id   AF-A0AAD4XHK1-F1
#
_cell.length_a   1.000
_cell.length_b   1.000
_cell.length_c   1.000
_cell.angle_alpha   90.00
_cell.angle_beta   90.00
_cell.angle_gamma   90.00
#
_symmetry.space_group_name_H-M   'P 1'
#
loop_
_entity.id
_entity.type
_entity.pdbx_description
1 polymer ?
#
loop_
_entity_poly.entity_id
_entity_poly.type
_entity_poly.pdbx_seq_one_letter_code
_entity_poly.pdbx_strand_id
1 'polypeptide(L)'
;MNKGGVGLTGGGSGPTAAAAAAAAQKQKTLLQRVDTDITNIVDNFNHLVNAARVSDPPVRNSQEAFMMEMRGARMVQAADSLLKLVSELKQTAIFSGLASLNEHVEQKTAEFDQQAENTERMLSRIGEEAAGCLKELEWEKAVSASRFEDDGVVCDWTPRFYDTGSWSIWVRAQKRLVCRNSVRKDVVCFAEEDSLVEVKRKKLAVFVSGGGSNFRSIHDAAVQGSLYGDIVVLVTNKHDCGGAEYARKNNIPVILFPKTSNVPDGLSSSDLVTALRGFEVDFVLLAGYLKLIPVELIRAYERSILNIHPSLLPAFGGKGYYGMKVHKAVIASGARYSGPTVHYVDEHFDTGRILAQRVVPVLANDRAEELAARVLREEHQLYVEVTKALCEDRIIWREDGVPLIQNRENPKEYS
;
A
#
# COMPACT_ATOMS: atom_id res chain seq x y z
N MET A 1 38.67 44.83 61.78
CA MET A 1 39.55 43.65 61.70
C MET A 1 38.69 42.50 61.19
N ASN A 2 38.66 42.19 59.88
CA ASN A 2 39.51 41.21 59.17
C ASN A 2 39.56 39.84 59.89
N LYS A 3 39.16 38.68 59.35
CA LYS A 3 39.55 37.95 58.10
C LYS A 3 38.42 36.97 57.69
N GLY A 4 38.16 36.63 56.41
CA GLY A 4 38.86 35.64 55.54
C GLY A 4 38.56 34.17 55.96
N GLY A 5 38.22 33.16 55.14
CA GLY A 5 38.06 32.94 53.71
C GLY A 5 38.06 31.40 53.44
N VAL A 6 37.30 30.96 52.42
CA VAL A 6 37.48 29.79 51.51
C VAL A 6 37.58 28.33 52.03
N GLY A 7 36.83 27.41 51.41
CA GLY A 7 37.16 25.97 51.36
C GLY A 7 36.10 25.07 50.66
N LEU A 8 36.24 24.90 49.34
CA LEU A 8 35.55 23.89 48.50
C LEU A 8 36.00 22.44 48.84
N THR A 9 35.14 21.45 48.58
CA THR A 9 35.48 20.29 47.72
C THR A 9 34.22 19.65 47.11
N GLY A 10 34.13 19.73 45.77
CA GLY A 10 33.31 18.84 44.95
C GLY A 10 34.12 17.61 44.53
N GLY A 11 33.44 16.55 44.12
CA GLY A 11 34.06 15.31 43.65
C GLY A 11 33.08 14.31 43.04
N GLY A 12 32.14 14.77 42.22
CA GLY A 12 31.38 13.89 41.32
C GLY A 12 32.21 13.63 40.07
N SER A 13 32.99 12.54 40.07
CA SER A 13 33.76 12.09 38.91
C SER A 13 32.82 11.55 37.83
N GLY A 14 32.36 12.43 36.94
CA GLY A 14 31.93 12.03 35.59
C GLY A 14 33.09 11.39 34.82
N PRO A 15 32.82 10.63 33.74
CA PRO A 15 33.88 10.01 32.96
C PRO A 15 34.88 11.10 32.55
N THR A 16 36.13 10.92 32.95
CA THR A 16 37.19 11.89 32.70
C THR A 16 37.26 12.19 31.21
N ALA A 17 37.58 13.42 30.82
CA ALA A 17 37.74 13.80 29.41
C ALA A 17 38.69 12.83 28.65
N ALA A 18 39.62 12.19 29.37
CA ALA A 18 40.47 11.11 28.88
C ALA A 18 39.71 9.83 28.49
N ALA A 19 38.71 9.40 29.26
CA ALA A 19 37.87 8.24 28.95
C ALA A 19 36.96 8.49 27.74
N ALA A 20 36.40 9.70 27.63
CA ALA A 20 35.60 10.10 26.47
C ALA A 20 36.44 10.20 25.19
N ALA A 21 37.67 10.74 25.30
CA ALA A 21 38.62 10.78 24.18
C ALA A 21 39.08 9.38 23.76
N ALA A 22 39.32 8.48 24.70
CA ALA A 22 39.68 7.08 24.41
C ALA A 22 38.53 6.32 23.72
N ALA A 23 37.28 6.55 24.12
CA ALA A 23 36.10 5.97 23.48
C ALA A 23 35.91 6.47 22.04
N ALA A 24 36.06 7.79 21.83
CA ALA A 24 35.98 8.40 20.50
C ALA A 24 37.09 7.89 19.56
N GLN A 25 38.31 7.73 20.09
CA GLN A 25 39.42 7.16 19.31
C GLN A 25 39.17 5.68 18.97
N LYS A 26 38.63 4.89 19.89
CA LYS A 26 38.27 3.49 19.64
C LYS A 26 37.16 3.37 18.58
N GLN A 27 36.17 4.25 18.60
CA GLN A 27 35.12 4.31 17.58
C GLN A 27 35.68 4.68 16.20
N LYS A 28 36.61 5.64 16.14
CA LYS A 28 37.28 6.01 14.89
C LYS A 28 38.08 4.85 14.28
N THR A 29 38.83 4.11 15.11
CA THR A 29 39.58 2.93 14.67
C THR A 29 38.66 1.81 14.18
N LEU A 30 37.50 1.63 14.82
CA LEU A 30 36.50 0.65 14.38
C LEU A 30 35.89 1.01 13.03
N LEU A 31 35.54 2.28 12.81
CA LEU A 31 35.02 2.75 11.52
C LEU A 31 36.04 2.58 10.40
N GLN A 32 37.31 2.90 10.65
CA GLN A 32 38.39 2.69 9.67
C GLN A 32 38.59 1.20 9.33
N ARG A 33 38.42 0.32 10.32
CA ARG A 33 38.50 -1.13 10.11
C ARG A 33 37.32 -1.64 9.27
N VAL A 34 36.10 -1.15 9.54
CA VAL A 34 34.90 -1.45 8.75
C VAL A 34 35.07 -1.02 7.29
N ASP A 35 35.53 0.21 7.03
CA ASP A 35 35.76 0.69 5.66
C ASP A 35 36.81 -0.16 4.93
N THR A 36 37.88 -0.57 5.62
CA THR A 36 38.92 -1.43 5.07
C THR A 36 38.37 -2.81 4.70
N ASP A 37 37.58 -3.42 5.59
CA ASP A 37 37.03 -4.76 5.40
C ASP A 37 35.93 -4.78 4.32
N ILE A 38 35.09 -3.74 4.23
CA ILE A 38 34.11 -3.57 3.14
C ILE A 38 34.81 -3.44 1.79
N THR A 39 35.87 -2.62 1.72
CA THR A 39 36.65 -2.43 0.49
C THR A 39 37.27 -3.75 0.02
N ASN A 40 37.86 -4.52 0.94
CA ASN A 40 38.41 -5.83 0.64
C ASN A 40 37.36 -6.83 0.09
N ILE A 41 36.11 -6.75 0.56
CA ILE A 41 35.02 -7.62 0.06
C ILE A 41 34.60 -7.21 -1.36
N VAL A 42 34.46 -5.91 -1.61
CA VAL A 42 34.11 -5.38 -2.93
C VAL A 42 35.17 -5.76 -3.96
N ASP A 43 36.45 -5.65 -3.60
CA ASP A 43 37.57 -6.04 -4.48
C ASP A 43 37.57 -7.54 -4.77
N ASN A 44 37.35 -8.38 -3.76
CA ASN A 44 37.23 -9.83 -3.94
C ASN A 44 36.04 -10.22 -4.83
N PHE A 45 34.90 -9.53 -4.69
CA PHE A 45 33.71 -9.75 -5.51
C PHE A 45 33.94 -9.33 -6.97
N ASN A 46 34.58 -8.18 -7.20
CA ASN A 46 34.95 -7.72 -8.54
C ASN A 46 35.91 -8.70 -9.23
N HIS A 47 36.86 -9.27 -8.51
CA HIS A 47 37.74 -10.31 -9.05
C HIS A 47 36.99 -11.60 -9.41
N LEU A 48 35.97 -11.98 -8.65
CA LEU A 48 35.15 -13.16 -8.90
C LEU A 48 34.26 -12.97 -10.14
N VAL A 49 33.65 -11.79 -10.27
CA VAL A 49 32.89 -11.39 -11.47
C VAL A 49 33.78 -11.37 -12.70
N ASN A 50 35.00 -10.84 -12.60
CA ASN A 50 35.95 -10.82 -13.72
C ASN A 50 36.44 -12.22 -14.10
N ALA A 51 36.67 -13.11 -13.13
CA ALA A 51 37.02 -14.51 -13.39
C ALA A 51 35.86 -15.31 -14.02
N ALA A 52 34.61 -15.01 -13.65
CA ALA A 52 33.42 -15.64 -14.23
C ALA A 52 33.08 -15.13 -15.65
N ARG A 53 33.63 -13.98 -16.05
CA ARG A 53 33.47 -13.40 -17.41
C ARG A 53 34.40 -14.00 -18.45
N VAL A 54 35.42 -14.77 -18.06
CA VAL A 54 36.28 -15.50 -19.01
C VAL A 54 35.43 -16.57 -19.70
N SER A 55 35.06 -16.27 -20.93
CA SER A 55 34.15 -17.04 -21.76
C SER A 55 34.99 -17.96 -22.66
N ASP A 56 35.13 -19.24 -22.28
CA ASP A 56 35.18 -20.38 -23.20
C ASP A 56 35.41 -21.71 -22.43
N PRO A 57 34.58 -22.76 -22.66
CA PRO A 57 34.97 -24.15 -22.41
C PRO A 57 35.53 -24.77 -23.71
N PRO A 58 36.55 -25.65 -23.65
CA PRO A 58 36.53 -26.79 -22.75
C PRO A 58 37.92 -27.18 -22.18
N VAL A 59 38.41 -26.53 -21.12
CA VAL A 59 39.12 -27.21 -20.02
C VAL A 59 39.07 -26.29 -18.80
N ARG A 60 38.20 -26.60 -17.82
CA ARG A 60 38.43 -26.08 -16.46
C ARG A 60 39.59 -26.88 -15.89
N ASN A 61 40.80 -26.33 -15.94
CA ASN A 61 41.97 -26.96 -15.35
C ASN A 61 41.73 -27.10 -13.83
N SER A 62 42.14 -28.22 -13.23
CA SER A 62 41.96 -28.50 -11.79
C SER A 62 42.53 -27.40 -10.88
N GLN A 63 43.52 -26.64 -11.35
CA GLN A 63 44.05 -25.45 -10.69
C GLN A 63 43.05 -24.29 -10.62
N GLU A 64 42.22 -24.05 -11.63
CA GLU A 64 41.26 -22.94 -11.63
C GLU A 64 40.07 -23.22 -10.73
N ALA A 65 39.61 -24.48 -10.69
CA ALA A 65 38.62 -24.95 -9.73
C ALA A 65 39.12 -24.81 -8.28
N PHE A 66 40.36 -25.23 -8.03
CA PHE A 66 41.00 -25.07 -6.72
C PHE A 66 41.18 -23.59 -6.32
N MET A 67 41.55 -22.73 -7.27
CA MET A 67 41.67 -21.29 -7.00
C MET A 67 40.32 -20.62 -6.75
N MET A 68 39.24 -21.07 -7.39
CA MET A 68 37.87 -20.63 -7.06
C MET A 68 37.45 -21.08 -5.65
N GLU A 69 37.78 -22.32 -5.27
CA GLU A 69 37.46 -22.87 -3.95
C GLU A 69 38.21 -22.16 -2.81
N MET A 70 39.52 -21.95 -2.99
CA MET A 70 40.36 -21.15 -2.08
C MET A 70 39.86 -19.70 -1.94
N ARG A 71 39.32 -19.11 -3.02
CA ARG A 71 38.76 -17.74 -3.00
C ARG A 71 37.40 -17.70 -2.31
N GLY A 72 36.53 -18.69 -2.54
CA GLY A 72 35.28 -18.86 -1.81
C GLY A 72 35.53 -19.01 -0.29
N ALA A 73 36.51 -19.81 0.11
CA ALA A 73 36.90 -19.98 1.51
C ALA A 73 37.35 -18.66 2.17
N ARG A 74 38.13 -17.84 1.45
CA ARG A 74 38.54 -16.50 1.95
C ARG A 74 37.37 -15.54 2.10
N MET A 75 36.36 -15.61 1.23
CA MET A 75 35.15 -14.79 1.36
C MET A 75 34.32 -15.18 2.58
N VAL A 76 34.18 -16.47 2.86
CA VAL A 76 33.51 -16.97 4.06
C VAL A 76 34.25 -16.49 5.32
N GLN A 77 35.58 -16.55 5.31
CA GLN A 77 36.41 -16.06 6.43
C GLN A 77 36.30 -14.54 6.65
N ALA A 78 36.15 -13.76 5.58
CA ALA A 78 35.91 -12.31 5.67
C ALA A 78 34.51 -12.00 6.23
N ALA A 79 33.49 -12.76 5.81
CA ALA A 79 32.13 -12.63 6.34
C ALA A 79 32.06 -12.97 7.84
N ASP A 80 32.75 -14.02 8.28
CA ASP A 80 32.84 -14.40 9.71
C ASP A 80 33.55 -13.33 10.56
N SER A 81 34.60 -12.71 9.99
CA SER A 81 35.31 -11.59 10.64
C SER A 81 34.42 -10.36 10.82
N LEU A 82 33.54 -10.06 9.85
CA LEU A 82 32.55 -8.98 9.97
C LEU A 82 31.48 -9.30 11.02
N LEU A 83 30.98 -10.52 11.08
CA LEU A 83 30.01 -10.95 12.10
C LEU A 83 30.59 -10.80 13.51
N LYS A 84 31.87 -11.16 13.69
CA LYS A 84 32.59 -10.96 14.95
C LYS A 84 32.74 -9.49 15.32
N LEU A 85 33.03 -8.62 14.34
CA LEU A 85 33.15 -7.18 14.54
C LEU A 85 31.80 -6.53 14.88
N VAL A 86 30.70 -6.98 14.28
CA VAL A 86 29.33 -6.59 14.65
C VAL A 86 28.99 -7.04 16.07
N SER A 87 29.42 -8.24 16.47
CA SER A 87 29.25 -8.74 17.85
C SER A 87 30.05 -7.91 18.86
N GLU A 88 31.28 -7.52 18.55
CA GLU A 88 32.12 -6.63 19.38
C GLU A 88 31.55 -5.20 19.46
N LEU A 89 30.97 -4.68 18.38
CA LEU A 89 30.23 -3.41 18.35
C LEU A 89 28.97 -3.50 19.22
N LYS A 90 28.23 -4.61 19.14
CA LYS A 90 27.06 -4.88 19.99
C LYS A 90 27.45 -4.92 21.46
N GLN A 91 28.52 -5.64 21.82
CA GLN A 91 29.03 -5.65 23.19
C GLN A 91 29.50 -4.25 23.64
N THR A 92 30.19 -3.51 22.78
CA THR A 92 30.65 -2.14 23.11
C THR A 92 29.46 -1.18 23.30
N ALA A 93 28.38 -1.33 22.53
CA ALA A 93 27.13 -0.59 22.72
C ALA A 93 26.38 -0.96 24.01
N ILE A 94 26.45 -2.23 24.43
CA ILE A 94 25.91 -2.70 25.72
C ILE A 94 26.70 -2.11 26.90
N PHE A 95 28.03 -2.03 26.81
CA PHE A 95 28.89 -1.54 27.90
C PHE A 95 29.00 0.00 28.02
N SER A 96 28.53 0.78 27.04
CA SER A 96 28.72 2.25 26.98
C SER A 96 27.52 3.11 27.42
N GLY A 97 26.67 2.59 28.32
CA GLY A 97 25.73 3.43 29.09
C GLY A 97 24.26 3.38 28.65
N LEU A 98 23.77 2.20 28.29
CA LEU A 98 22.35 1.96 27.99
C LEU A 98 21.68 0.98 28.97
N ALA A 99 22.25 0.78 30.16
CA ALA A 99 21.66 -0.10 31.18
C ALA A 99 20.18 0.25 31.45
N SER A 100 19.83 1.54 31.50
CA SER A 100 18.43 1.95 31.73
C SER A 100 17.52 1.79 30.52
N LEU A 101 18.03 1.77 29.28
CA LEU A 101 17.20 1.53 28.10
C LEU A 101 17.03 0.04 27.86
N ASN A 102 18.07 -0.76 28.12
CA ASN A 102 17.98 -2.20 28.03
C ASN A 102 17.02 -2.75 29.09
N GLU A 103 17.07 -2.26 30.33
CA GLU A 103 16.11 -2.60 31.39
C GLU A 103 14.68 -2.21 31.01
N HIS A 104 14.48 -1.07 30.34
CA HIS A 104 13.15 -0.63 29.88
C HIS A 104 12.62 -1.43 28.69
N VAL A 105 13.51 -1.84 27.77
CA VAL A 105 13.16 -2.68 26.62
C VAL A 105 12.90 -4.12 27.07
N GLU A 106 13.69 -4.66 28.00
CA GLU A 106 13.44 -5.97 28.61
C GLU A 106 12.13 -5.98 29.40
N GLN A 107 11.85 -4.93 30.17
CA GLN A 107 10.57 -4.76 30.86
C GLN A 107 9.39 -4.72 29.88
N LYS A 108 9.51 -3.97 28.78
CA LYS A 108 8.45 -3.90 27.76
C LYS A 108 8.29 -5.19 26.96
N THR A 109 9.37 -5.94 26.76
CA THR A 109 9.32 -7.25 26.09
C THR A 109 8.61 -8.27 26.98
N ALA A 110 8.92 -8.32 28.28
CA ALA A 110 8.23 -9.18 29.23
C ALA A 110 6.73 -8.86 29.37
N GLU A 111 6.35 -7.58 29.31
CA GLU A 111 4.93 -7.17 29.27
C GLU A 111 4.20 -7.68 28.02
N PHE A 112 4.85 -7.64 26.85
CA PHE A 112 4.26 -8.15 25.61
C PHE A 112 4.15 -9.68 25.60
N ASP A 113 5.14 -10.39 26.11
CA ASP A 113 5.10 -11.86 26.20
C ASP A 113 3.98 -12.32 27.14
N GLN A 114 3.79 -11.65 28.28
CA GLN A 114 2.68 -11.94 29.20
C GLN A 114 1.31 -11.71 28.55
N GLN A 115 1.21 -10.70 27.68
CA GLN A 115 -0.01 -10.40 26.94
C GLN A 115 -0.27 -11.41 25.82
N ALA A 116 0.78 -11.92 25.17
CA ALA A 116 0.68 -13.01 24.21
C ALA A 116 0.19 -14.31 24.86
N GLU A 117 0.76 -14.70 26.00
CA GLU A 117 0.31 -15.88 26.76
C GLU A 117 -1.16 -15.76 27.21
N ASN A 118 -1.58 -14.58 27.67
CA ASN A 118 -2.97 -14.35 28.06
C ASN A 118 -3.92 -14.49 26.87
N THR A 119 -3.49 -14.04 25.69
CA THR A 119 -4.27 -14.17 24.45
C THR A 119 -4.35 -15.62 24.01
N GLU A 120 -3.26 -16.37 24.10
CA GLU A 120 -3.22 -17.80 23.77
C GLU A 120 -4.09 -18.63 24.72
N ARG A 121 -4.07 -18.36 26.03
CA ARG A 121 -4.98 -18.99 27.00
C ARG A 121 -6.45 -18.68 26.69
N MET A 122 -6.75 -17.46 26.27
CA MET A 122 -8.10 -17.07 25.88
C MET A 122 -8.56 -17.81 24.61
N LEU A 123 -7.68 -17.95 23.62
CA LEU A 123 -7.94 -18.72 22.40
C LEU A 123 -8.14 -20.20 22.69
N SER A 124 -7.33 -20.80 23.58
CA SER A 124 -7.51 -22.19 24.01
C SER A 124 -8.85 -22.40 24.70
N ARG A 125 -9.27 -21.46 25.56
CA ARG A 125 -10.58 -21.53 26.23
C ARG A 125 -11.73 -21.43 25.24
N ILE A 126 -11.64 -20.54 24.25
CA ILE A 126 -12.62 -20.44 23.16
C ILE A 126 -12.63 -21.74 22.34
N GLY A 127 -11.48 -22.35 22.10
CA GLY A 127 -11.36 -23.64 21.43
C GLY A 127 -12.03 -24.78 22.21
N GLU A 128 -11.86 -24.83 23.53
CA GLU A 128 -12.51 -25.80 24.41
C GLU A 128 -14.03 -25.59 24.48
N GLU A 129 -14.49 -24.33 24.60
CA GLU A 129 -15.90 -23.96 24.57
C GLU A 129 -16.54 -24.36 23.22
N ALA A 130 -15.87 -24.09 22.10
CA ALA A 130 -16.34 -24.47 20.77
C ALA A 130 -16.36 -25.99 20.55
N ALA A 131 -15.37 -26.72 21.05
CA ALA A 131 -15.34 -28.18 21.01
C ALA A 131 -16.44 -28.81 21.89
N GLY A 132 -16.76 -28.18 23.02
CA GLY A 132 -17.91 -28.53 23.86
C GLY A 132 -19.23 -28.39 23.11
N CYS A 133 -19.46 -27.22 22.48
CA CYS A 133 -20.66 -27.00 21.67
C CYS A 133 -20.77 -27.97 20.49
N LEU A 134 -19.65 -28.33 19.85
CA LEU A 134 -19.62 -29.34 18.78
C LEU A 134 -20.05 -30.73 19.28
N LYS A 135 -19.57 -31.16 20.46
CA LYS A 135 -19.98 -32.43 21.07
C LYS A 135 -21.45 -32.44 21.48
N GLU A 136 -21.98 -31.33 21.97
CA GLU A 136 -23.41 -31.20 22.27
C GLU A 136 -24.27 -31.33 21.01
N LEU A 137 -23.86 -30.71 19.90
CA LEU A 137 -24.54 -30.83 18.60
C LEU A 137 -24.44 -32.25 18.00
N GLU A 138 -23.31 -32.94 18.19
CA GLU A 138 -23.15 -34.34 17.80
C GLU A 138 -24.01 -35.28 18.67
N TRP A 139 -24.12 -35.01 19.97
CA TRP A 139 -25.01 -35.71 20.88
C TRP A 139 -26.48 -35.50 20.51
N GLU A 140 -26.91 -34.27 20.20
CA GLU A 140 -28.27 -33.99 19.72
C GLU A 140 -28.58 -34.72 18.41
N LYS A 141 -27.62 -34.80 17.48
CA LYS A 141 -27.76 -35.61 16.26
C LYS A 141 -27.90 -37.09 16.57
N ALA A 142 -27.07 -37.63 17.47
CA ALA A 142 -27.12 -39.04 17.89
C ALA A 142 -28.43 -39.38 18.62
N VAL A 143 -28.93 -38.50 19.48
CA VAL A 143 -30.23 -38.63 20.16
C VAL A 143 -31.40 -38.49 19.18
N SER A 144 -31.28 -37.64 18.14
CA SER A 144 -32.29 -37.59 17.08
C SER A 144 -32.29 -38.86 16.23
N ALA A 145 -31.12 -39.46 15.99
CA ALA A 145 -30.98 -40.71 15.25
C ALA A 145 -31.53 -41.92 16.01
N SER A 146 -31.36 -41.98 17.34
CA SER A 146 -31.96 -43.03 18.17
C SER A 146 -33.46 -42.85 18.42
N ARG A 147 -34.00 -41.63 18.26
CA ARG A 147 -35.45 -41.39 18.21
C ARG A 147 -36.13 -41.85 16.90
N PHE A 148 -35.38 -42.23 15.87
CA PHE A 148 -35.93 -42.81 14.65
C PHE A 148 -35.98 -44.36 14.66
N GLU A 149 -35.45 -45.02 15.69
CA GLU A 149 -35.51 -46.49 15.81
C GLU A 149 -36.60 -47.00 16.78
N ASP A 150 -37.28 -46.13 17.53
CA ASP A 150 -38.28 -46.55 18.53
C ASP A 150 -39.75 -46.17 18.22
N ASP A 151 -40.03 -45.41 17.16
CA ASP A 151 -41.40 -45.22 16.67
C ASP A 151 -41.62 -46.08 15.41
N GLY A 152 -41.99 -47.34 15.64
CA GLY A 152 -42.43 -48.27 14.62
C GLY A 152 -43.66 -47.75 13.87
N VAL A 153 -43.45 -47.06 12.75
CA VAL A 153 -44.47 -46.81 11.74
C VAL A 153 -43.87 -47.08 10.36
N VAL A 154 -44.22 -48.26 9.84
CA VAL A 154 -43.97 -48.68 8.46
C VAL A 154 -44.67 -47.72 7.51
N CYS A 155 -43.93 -47.08 6.61
CA CYS A 155 -44.46 -46.51 5.38
C CYS A 155 -43.52 -46.82 4.21
N ASP A 156 -43.99 -47.77 3.43
CA ASP A 156 -43.47 -48.34 2.18
C ASP A 156 -43.18 -47.26 1.12
N TRP A 157 -41.99 -47.30 0.51
CA TRP A 157 -41.66 -46.51 -0.67
C TRP A 157 -41.42 -47.45 -1.85
N THR A 158 -42.47 -47.68 -2.65
CA THR A 158 -42.34 -48.18 -4.02
C THR A 158 -42.34 -47.01 -5.02
N PRO A 159 -41.43 -46.99 -6.01
CA PRO A 159 -41.43 -45.96 -7.04
C PRO A 159 -42.37 -46.35 -8.19
N ARG A 160 -43.34 -45.48 -8.52
CA ARG A 160 -44.15 -45.59 -9.75
C ARG A 160 -43.86 -44.44 -10.70
N PHE A 161 -43.32 -44.80 -11.86
CA PHE A 161 -43.50 -44.09 -13.13
C PHE A 161 -44.98 -44.01 -13.48
N TYR A 162 -45.46 -42.89 -14.06
CA TYR A 162 -46.43 -42.89 -15.15
C TYR A 162 -46.38 -41.59 -15.96
N ASP A 163 -46.72 -41.79 -17.23
CA ASP A 163 -46.59 -40.98 -18.41
C ASP A 163 -47.94 -40.36 -18.84
N THR A 164 -47.88 -39.33 -19.68
CA THR A 164 -48.89 -38.79 -20.62
C THR A 164 -50.35 -38.48 -20.21
N GLY A 165 -50.78 -37.25 -20.54
CA GLY A 165 -51.90 -37.09 -21.49
C GLY A 165 -53.21 -36.42 -21.02
N SER A 166 -53.57 -35.34 -21.74
CA SER A 166 -54.94 -34.95 -22.16
C SER A 166 -55.73 -33.85 -21.40
N TRP A 167 -55.71 -32.66 -22.02
CA TRP A 167 -56.82 -31.82 -22.51
C TRP A 167 -57.97 -31.26 -21.63
N SER A 168 -58.14 -29.92 -21.78
CA SER A 168 -59.38 -29.09 -21.82
C SER A 168 -60.18 -28.84 -20.51
N ILE A 169 -60.84 -27.71 -20.20
CA ILE A 169 -61.25 -26.46 -20.88
C ILE A 169 -61.83 -25.46 -19.80
N TRP A 170 -61.52 -24.15 -19.91
CA TRP A 170 -62.22 -22.89 -19.45
C TRP A 170 -62.47 -22.62 -17.94
N VAL A 171 -62.44 -21.39 -17.36
CA VAL A 171 -63.05 -20.07 -17.69
C VAL A 171 -62.39 -18.92 -16.85
N ARG A 172 -62.08 -17.76 -17.49
CA ARG A 172 -62.11 -16.29 -17.09
C ARG A 172 -61.81 -15.82 -15.64
N ALA A 173 -61.27 -14.62 -15.33
CA ALA A 173 -60.92 -13.40 -16.06
C ALA A 173 -60.16 -12.39 -15.13
N GLN A 174 -59.38 -11.49 -15.76
CA GLN A 174 -59.08 -10.08 -15.39
C GLN A 174 -58.40 -9.77 -14.03
N LYS A 175 -57.42 -8.86 -13.89
CA LYS A 175 -57.20 -7.57 -14.56
C LYS A 175 -55.73 -7.08 -14.37
N ARG A 176 -55.34 -6.25 -15.33
CA ARG A 176 -54.08 -5.53 -15.57
C ARG A 176 -53.83 -4.40 -14.56
N LEU A 177 -52.56 -4.11 -14.24
CA LEU A 177 -52.11 -2.76 -13.86
C LEU A 177 -50.67 -2.54 -14.33
N VAL A 178 -50.52 -1.53 -15.20
CA VAL A 178 -49.28 -0.96 -15.74
C VAL A 178 -49.14 0.40 -15.09
N CYS A 179 -47.98 0.72 -14.52
CA CYS A 179 -47.63 2.09 -14.15
C CYS A 179 -46.65 2.64 -15.19
N ARG A 180 -47.12 3.64 -15.92
CA ARG A 180 -46.34 4.57 -16.74
C ARG A 180 -46.19 5.84 -15.90
N ASN A 181 -44.97 6.35 -15.73
CA ASN A 181 -44.82 7.80 -15.66
C ASN A 181 -43.55 8.23 -16.38
N SER A 182 -43.73 9.30 -17.14
CA SER A 182 -42.86 9.85 -18.17
C SER A 182 -42.00 10.96 -17.60
N VAL A 183 -40.71 10.99 -17.94
CA VAL A 183 -39.97 12.26 -18.10
C VAL A 183 -39.09 12.12 -19.34
N ARG A 184 -39.25 13.07 -20.27
CA ARG A 184 -38.62 13.15 -21.59
C ARG A 184 -37.12 13.43 -21.43
N LYS A 185 -36.29 12.75 -22.24
CA LYS A 185 -34.93 13.22 -22.58
C LYS A 185 -34.98 13.74 -24.00
N ASP A 186 -34.57 14.99 -24.16
CA ASP A 186 -34.40 15.63 -25.45
C ASP A 186 -33.27 14.94 -26.21
N VAL A 187 -33.60 14.42 -27.40
CA VAL A 187 -32.68 13.82 -28.35
C VAL A 187 -32.43 14.85 -29.43
N VAL A 188 -31.18 15.31 -29.56
CA VAL A 188 -30.72 16.03 -30.74
C VAL A 188 -30.22 14.97 -31.72
N CYS A 189 -30.95 14.77 -32.81
CA CYS A 189 -30.56 13.88 -33.89
C CYS A 189 -29.55 14.58 -34.80
N PHE A 190 -28.33 14.06 -34.87
CA PHE A 190 -27.52 14.13 -36.08
C PHE A 190 -27.24 12.70 -36.52
N ALA A 191 -27.64 12.40 -37.75
CA ALA A 191 -27.49 11.10 -38.36
C ALA A 191 -26.05 10.92 -38.84
N GLU A 192 -25.43 9.81 -38.44
CA GLU A 192 -24.61 8.95 -39.30
C GLU A 192 -24.39 7.62 -38.57
N GLU A 193 -24.49 6.52 -39.32
CA GLU A 193 -24.36 5.14 -38.86
C GLU A 193 -22.95 4.87 -38.37
N ASP A 194 -22.76 4.87 -37.06
CA ASP A 194 -21.67 4.15 -36.41
C ASP A 194 -22.25 3.53 -35.14
N SER A 195 -21.96 2.25 -34.91
CA SER A 195 -22.47 1.50 -33.77
C SER A 195 -22.14 2.23 -32.47
N LEU A 196 -23.12 2.93 -31.88
CA LEU A 196 -23.00 3.62 -30.61
C LEU A 196 -22.79 2.56 -29.52
N VAL A 197 -21.52 2.22 -29.26
CA VAL A 197 -21.14 1.57 -28.00
C VAL A 197 -21.53 2.57 -26.92
N GLU A 198 -22.59 2.26 -26.17
CA GLU A 198 -23.03 3.07 -25.04
C GLU A 198 -21.91 2.99 -23.98
N VAL A 199 -20.97 3.92 -24.01
CA VAL A 199 -19.87 3.99 -23.04
C VAL A 199 -20.49 4.35 -21.70
N LYS A 200 -20.74 3.31 -20.89
CA LYS A 200 -21.23 3.47 -19.52
C LYS A 200 -20.23 4.34 -18.75
N ARG A 201 -20.71 5.44 -18.18
CA ARG A 201 -19.89 6.30 -17.31
C ARG A 201 -19.41 5.48 -16.12
N LYS A 202 -18.11 5.55 -15.84
CA LYS A 202 -17.49 4.84 -14.71
C LYS A 202 -17.74 5.59 -13.41
N LYS A 203 -17.91 4.88 -12.30
CA LYS A 203 -18.08 5.45 -10.97
C LYS A 203 -16.75 5.50 -10.24
N LEU A 204 -16.37 6.70 -9.80
CA LEU A 204 -15.06 6.99 -9.23
C LEU A 204 -15.19 7.33 -7.74
N ALA A 205 -14.32 6.75 -6.92
CA ALA A 205 -14.10 7.19 -5.55
C ALA A 205 -12.79 7.97 -5.46
N VAL A 206 -12.79 9.13 -4.80
CA VAL A 206 -11.58 9.95 -4.67
C VAL A 206 -11.17 10.06 -3.20
N PHE A 207 -9.90 9.80 -2.90
CA PHE A 207 -9.36 9.83 -1.54
C PHE A 207 -8.48 11.05 -1.34
N VAL A 208 -8.69 11.81 -0.26
CA VAL A 208 -7.97 13.06 0.01
C VAL A 208 -7.64 13.24 1.49
N SER A 209 -6.52 13.91 1.80
CA SER A 209 -6.13 14.29 3.18
C SER A 209 -5.93 15.80 3.39
N GLY A 210 -6.15 16.61 2.36
CA GLY A 210 -5.80 18.04 2.34
C GLY A 210 -6.73 18.89 1.47
N GLY A 211 -6.18 19.88 0.76
CA GLY A 211 -6.96 20.84 -0.03
C GLY A 211 -7.73 20.24 -1.21
N GLY A 212 -7.29 19.09 -1.72
CA GLY A 212 -7.99 18.35 -2.78
C GLY A 212 -7.94 19.02 -4.14
N SER A 213 -6.87 19.72 -4.50
CA SER A 213 -6.76 20.37 -5.82
C SER A 213 -6.82 19.38 -6.99
N ASN A 214 -6.15 18.22 -6.87
CA ASN A 214 -6.25 17.14 -7.87
C ASN A 214 -7.69 16.63 -8.00
N PHE A 215 -8.37 16.42 -6.86
CA PHE A 215 -9.79 16.05 -6.83
C PHE A 215 -10.67 17.07 -7.56
N ARG A 216 -10.46 18.36 -7.33
CA ARG A 216 -11.20 19.44 -8.01
C ARG A 216 -10.97 19.41 -9.52
N SER A 217 -9.73 19.25 -9.98
CA SER A 217 -9.42 19.16 -11.41
C SER A 217 -10.12 17.98 -12.09
N ILE A 218 -10.18 16.82 -11.44
CA ILE A 218 -10.89 15.63 -11.95
C ILE A 218 -12.41 15.87 -11.94
N HIS A 219 -12.95 16.46 -10.86
CA HIS A 219 -14.36 16.78 -10.76
C HIS A 219 -14.80 17.80 -11.83
N ASP A 220 -14.04 18.87 -12.02
CA ASP A 220 -14.32 19.89 -13.02
C ASP A 220 -14.33 19.27 -14.44
N ALA A 221 -13.39 18.35 -14.73
CA ALA A 221 -13.36 17.62 -15.99
C ALA A 221 -14.59 16.71 -16.20
N ALA A 222 -15.07 16.07 -15.13
CA ALA A 222 -16.30 15.27 -15.13
C ALA A 222 -17.55 16.11 -15.42
N VAL A 223 -17.68 17.25 -14.73
CA VAL A 223 -18.81 18.20 -14.90
C VAL A 223 -18.83 18.81 -16.30
N GLN A 224 -17.65 19.10 -16.87
CA GLN A 224 -17.51 19.62 -18.23
C GLN A 224 -17.80 18.57 -19.31
N GLY A 225 -18.01 17.30 -18.94
CA GLY A 225 -18.27 16.21 -19.89
C GLY A 225 -17.03 15.74 -20.66
N SER A 226 -15.84 16.24 -20.30
CA SER A 226 -14.57 15.84 -20.93
C SER A 226 -14.05 14.48 -20.42
N LEU A 227 -14.60 14.03 -19.28
CA LEU A 227 -14.31 12.78 -18.59
C LEU A 227 -15.59 11.92 -18.51
N TYR A 228 -15.54 10.69 -19.02
CA TYR A 228 -16.62 9.70 -18.97
C TYR A 228 -16.69 8.97 -17.61
N GLY A 229 -16.61 9.72 -16.52
CA GLY A 229 -16.66 9.20 -15.16
C GLY A 229 -17.37 10.14 -14.21
N ASP A 230 -18.01 9.60 -13.18
CA ASP A 230 -18.74 10.33 -12.14
C ASP A 230 -18.10 10.06 -10.78
N ILE A 231 -17.75 11.13 -10.06
CA ILE A 231 -17.24 11.01 -8.70
C ILE A 231 -18.43 10.79 -7.76
N VAL A 232 -18.62 9.54 -7.34
CA VAL A 232 -19.78 9.13 -6.55
C VAL A 232 -19.55 9.26 -5.04
N VAL A 233 -18.29 9.28 -4.61
CA VAL A 233 -17.94 9.38 -3.19
C VAL A 233 -16.53 9.95 -3.00
N LEU A 234 -16.36 10.77 -1.97
CA LEU A 234 -15.07 11.23 -1.48
C LEU A 234 -14.74 10.51 -0.17
N VAL A 235 -13.52 10.01 -0.02
CA VAL A 235 -13.03 9.42 1.23
C VAL A 235 -11.92 10.29 1.81
N THR A 236 -11.95 10.52 3.12
CA THR A 236 -10.91 11.31 3.78
C THR A 236 -10.62 10.84 5.19
N ASN A 237 -9.39 11.07 5.66
CA ASN A 237 -8.99 10.80 7.03
C ASN A 237 -9.09 12.03 7.96
N LYS A 238 -9.75 13.11 7.51
CA LYS A 238 -9.94 14.35 8.27
C LYS A 238 -11.34 14.92 8.04
N HIS A 239 -12.04 15.29 9.12
CA HIS A 239 -13.38 15.90 9.04
C HIS A 239 -13.41 17.18 8.20
N ASP A 240 -12.42 18.04 8.40
CA ASP A 240 -12.40 19.42 7.90
C ASP A 240 -11.22 19.65 6.93
N CYS A 241 -11.07 18.77 5.93
CA CYS A 241 -10.15 19.05 4.84
C CYS A 241 -10.85 19.82 3.71
N GLY A 242 -10.11 20.70 3.02
CA GLY A 242 -10.65 21.51 1.93
C GLY A 242 -11.21 20.69 0.76
N GLY A 243 -10.81 19.43 0.61
CA GLY A 243 -11.45 18.48 -0.30
C GLY A 243 -12.85 18.05 0.16
N ALA A 244 -13.03 17.73 1.45
CA ALA A 244 -14.32 17.34 2.02
C ALA A 244 -15.34 18.49 1.98
N GLU A 245 -14.91 19.71 2.29
CA GLU A 245 -15.77 20.89 2.15
C GLU A 245 -16.24 21.10 0.71
N TYR A 246 -15.34 20.93 -0.27
CA TYR A 246 -15.69 21.05 -1.68
C TYR A 246 -16.66 19.94 -2.12
N ALA A 247 -16.43 18.68 -1.69
CA ALA A 247 -17.33 17.57 -2.00
C ALA A 247 -18.75 17.82 -1.45
N ARG A 248 -18.89 18.23 -0.18
CA ARG A 248 -20.18 18.57 0.42
C ARG A 248 -20.90 19.68 -0.35
N LYS A 249 -20.18 20.73 -0.76
CA LYS A 249 -20.73 21.84 -1.57
C LYS A 249 -21.23 21.39 -2.94
N ASN A 250 -20.66 20.33 -3.50
CA ASN A 250 -21.04 19.76 -4.80
C ASN A 250 -21.93 18.50 -4.67
N ASN A 251 -22.53 18.26 -3.49
CA ASN A 251 -23.40 17.11 -3.21
C ASN A 251 -22.74 15.73 -3.42
N ILE A 252 -21.43 15.64 -3.21
CA ILE A 252 -20.69 14.38 -3.24
C ILE A 252 -20.62 13.85 -1.80
N PRO A 253 -21.13 12.63 -1.53
CA PRO A 253 -21.03 11.97 -0.24
C PRO A 253 -19.58 11.89 0.26
N VAL A 254 -19.37 12.12 1.57
CA VAL A 254 -18.05 12.06 2.20
C VAL A 254 -18.01 10.95 3.24
N ILE A 255 -17.06 10.02 3.10
CA ILE A 255 -16.77 8.96 4.05
C ILE A 255 -15.50 9.29 4.82
N LEU A 256 -15.52 9.02 6.13
CA LEU A 256 -14.34 9.10 6.97
C LEU A 256 -13.63 7.75 7.03
N PHE A 257 -12.32 7.73 6.77
CA PHE A 257 -11.49 6.55 6.86
C PHE A 257 -10.02 6.94 7.08
N PRO A 258 -9.25 6.24 7.93
CA PRO A 258 -9.64 5.09 8.76
C PRO A 258 -10.26 5.50 10.09
N LYS A 259 -10.96 4.56 10.74
CA LYS A 259 -11.35 4.66 12.15
C LYS A 259 -10.09 4.80 13.02
N THR A 260 -9.99 5.91 13.74
CA THR A 260 -8.88 6.17 14.68
C THR A 260 -9.43 6.86 15.92
N SER A 261 -8.64 6.96 16.99
CA SER A 261 -9.05 7.72 18.20
C SER A 261 -9.45 9.16 17.89
N ASN A 262 -8.82 9.79 16.88
CA ASN A 262 -9.11 11.15 16.44
C ASN A 262 -10.25 11.24 15.44
N VAL A 263 -10.67 10.11 14.86
CA VAL A 263 -11.75 10.01 13.86
C VAL A 263 -12.59 8.77 14.24
N PRO A 264 -13.35 8.83 15.34
CA PRO A 264 -14.09 7.67 15.86
C PRO A 264 -15.22 7.23 14.93
N ASP A 265 -15.77 8.17 14.15
CA ASP A 265 -16.80 7.94 13.13
C ASP A 265 -16.22 7.37 11.82
N GLY A 266 -14.91 7.15 11.76
CA GLY A 266 -14.27 6.54 10.61
C GLY A 266 -14.69 5.08 10.43
N LEU A 267 -14.68 4.62 9.19
CA LEU A 267 -14.96 3.23 8.85
C LEU A 267 -13.74 2.33 9.11
N SER A 268 -14.01 1.05 9.38
CA SER A 268 -13.00 -0.01 9.28
C SER A 268 -12.66 -0.30 7.82
N SER A 269 -11.58 -1.06 7.56
CA SER A 269 -11.21 -1.45 6.20
C SER A 269 -12.30 -2.27 5.49
N SER A 270 -12.96 -3.20 6.19
CA SER A 270 -14.05 -4.02 5.65
C SER A 270 -15.32 -3.21 5.36
N ASP A 271 -15.65 -2.28 6.25
CA ASP A 271 -16.81 -1.41 6.08
C ASP A 271 -16.60 -0.44 4.93
N LEU A 272 -15.38 0.07 4.75
CA LEU A 272 -15.02 0.90 3.61
C LEU A 272 -15.22 0.13 2.29
N VAL A 273 -14.73 -1.11 2.19
CA VAL A 273 -14.93 -1.93 0.99
C VAL A 273 -16.42 -2.14 0.71
N THR A 274 -17.21 -2.43 1.75
CA THR A 274 -18.66 -2.60 1.64
C THR A 274 -19.34 -1.33 1.17
N ALA A 275 -18.97 -0.18 1.73
CA ALA A 275 -19.50 1.11 1.34
C ALA A 275 -19.17 1.42 -0.13
N LEU A 276 -17.91 1.29 -0.54
CA LEU A 276 -17.50 1.56 -1.93
C LEU A 276 -18.21 0.63 -2.94
N ARG A 277 -18.44 -0.63 -2.57
CA ARG A 277 -19.26 -1.55 -3.39
C ARG A 277 -20.73 -1.11 -3.45
N GLY A 278 -21.30 -0.59 -2.36
CA GLY A 278 -22.64 -0.02 -2.35
C GLY A 278 -22.78 1.22 -3.25
N PHE A 279 -21.69 1.97 -3.43
CA PHE A 279 -21.60 3.04 -4.42
C PHE A 279 -21.34 2.53 -5.85
N GLU A 280 -21.13 1.23 -6.05
CA GLU A 280 -20.71 0.59 -7.31
C GLU A 280 -19.45 1.26 -7.91
N VAL A 281 -18.47 1.57 -7.06
CA VAL A 281 -17.22 2.18 -7.51
C VAL A 281 -16.48 1.24 -8.47
N ASP A 282 -16.08 1.75 -9.62
CA ASP A 282 -15.22 1.05 -10.58
C ASP A 282 -13.73 1.30 -10.27
N PHE A 283 -13.37 2.56 -9.96
CA PHE A 283 -11.98 2.97 -9.72
C PHE A 283 -11.83 3.89 -8.51
N VAL A 284 -10.71 3.72 -7.80
CA VAL A 284 -10.29 4.54 -6.67
C VAL A 284 -9.11 5.42 -7.06
N LEU A 285 -9.20 6.72 -6.81
CA LEU A 285 -8.17 7.71 -7.15
C LEU A 285 -7.64 8.38 -5.87
N LEU A 286 -6.37 8.17 -5.54
CA LEU A 286 -5.71 8.82 -4.42
C LEU A 286 -5.17 10.19 -4.84
N ALA A 287 -5.87 11.25 -4.43
CA ALA A 287 -5.56 12.64 -4.76
C ALA A 287 -4.94 13.36 -3.56
N GLY A 288 -3.74 12.90 -3.15
CA GLY A 288 -3.05 13.41 -1.96
C GLY A 288 -3.58 12.80 -0.66
N TYR A 289 -3.87 11.50 -0.67
CA TYR A 289 -4.23 10.72 0.51
C TYR A 289 -2.96 10.24 1.23
N LEU A 290 -2.86 10.48 2.54
CA LEU A 290 -1.62 10.34 3.30
C LEU A 290 -1.56 9.11 4.22
N LYS A 291 -2.52 8.19 4.11
CA LYS A 291 -2.53 6.94 4.86
C LYS A 291 -2.28 5.77 3.93
N LEU A 292 -1.62 4.73 4.46
CA LEU A 292 -1.44 3.49 3.73
C LEU A 292 -2.81 2.88 3.41
N ILE A 293 -2.95 2.36 2.20
CA ILE A 293 -4.16 1.67 1.78
C ILE A 293 -4.16 0.26 2.39
N PRO A 294 -5.26 -0.17 3.02
CA PRO A 294 -5.33 -1.49 3.63
C PRO A 294 -5.37 -2.59 2.55
N VAL A 295 -4.79 -3.75 2.86
CA VAL A 295 -4.69 -4.90 1.93
C VAL A 295 -6.06 -5.38 1.46
N GLU A 296 -7.08 -5.26 2.30
CA GLU A 296 -8.46 -5.62 1.98
C GLU A 296 -9.00 -4.77 0.82
N LEU A 297 -8.65 -3.48 0.78
CA LEU A 297 -9.06 -2.60 -0.30
C LEU A 297 -8.29 -2.89 -1.58
N ILE A 298 -6.98 -3.13 -1.49
CA ILE A 298 -6.13 -3.49 -2.64
C ILE A 298 -6.64 -4.77 -3.31
N ARG A 299 -6.98 -5.80 -2.52
CA ARG A 299 -7.54 -7.06 -3.02
C ARG A 299 -8.94 -6.89 -3.61
N ALA A 300 -9.77 -6.03 -3.01
CA ALA A 300 -11.12 -5.78 -3.52
C ALA A 300 -11.15 -4.96 -4.82
N TYR A 301 -10.12 -4.13 -5.06
CA TYR A 301 -9.98 -3.23 -6.21
C TYR A 301 -8.65 -3.49 -6.94
N GLU A 302 -8.41 -4.76 -7.29
CA GLU A 302 -7.19 -5.14 -8.01
C GLU A 302 -7.08 -4.35 -9.32
N ARG A 303 -5.90 -3.75 -9.57
CA ARG A 303 -5.62 -2.88 -10.74
C ARG A 303 -6.66 -1.77 -10.94
N SER A 304 -7.30 -1.34 -9.86
CA SER A 304 -8.38 -0.35 -9.91
C SER A 304 -8.16 0.82 -8.94
N ILE A 305 -6.96 0.91 -8.35
CA ILE A 305 -6.54 2.00 -7.48
C ILE A 305 -5.34 2.70 -8.10
N LEU A 306 -5.47 4.00 -8.38
CA LEU A 306 -4.37 4.85 -8.86
C LEU A 306 -4.00 5.89 -7.81
N ASN A 307 -2.70 6.19 -7.71
CA ASN A 307 -2.17 7.30 -6.93
C ASN A 307 -1.35 8.23 -7.81
N ILE A 308 -1.34 9.51 -7.46
CA ILE A 308 -0.40 10.48 -8.03
C ILE A 308 0.63 10.89 -6.96
N HIS A 309 1.90 10.74 -7.29
CA HIS A 309 3.03 11.07 -6.43
C HIS A 309 3.86 12.21 -7.02
N PRO A 310 4.25 13.24 -6.25
CA PRO A 310 4.88 14.46 -6.77
C PRO A 310 6.40 14.34 -7.01
N SER A 311 6.87 13.20 -7.50
CA SER A 311 8.23 12.99 -8.02
C SER A 311 8.26 11.97 -9.14
N LEU A 312 9.37 11.92 -9.88
CA LEU A 312 9.65 10.90 -10.88
C LEU A 312 10.06 9.59 -10.17
N LEU A 313 9.08 8.75 -9.85
CA LEU A 313 9.32 7.44 -9.23
C LEU A 313 10.26 6.59 -10.10
N PRO A 314 11.13 5.75 -9.48
CA PRO A 314 11.19 5.43 -8.05
C PRO A 314 11.91 6.48 -7.17
N ALA A 315 12.42 7.57 -7.76
CA ALA A 315 13.14 8.59 -6.99
C ALA A 315 12.19 9.39 -6.09
N PHE A 316 12.60 9.63 -4.84
CA PHE A 316 11.85 10.38 -3.83
C PHE A 316 10.43 9.83 -3.58
N GLY A 317 10.23 8.53 -3.75
CA GLY A 317 9.01 7.80 -3.37
C GLY A 317 9.16 7.06 -2.05
N GLY A 318 8.04 6.58 -1.53
CA GLY A 318 8.01 5.72 -0.35
C GLY A 318 7.77 6.47 0.96
N LYS A 319 7.87 5.72 2.06
CA LYS A 319 7.51 6.23 3.39
C LYS A 319 8.31 7.48 3.77
N GLY A 320 7.60 8.58 4.03
CA GLY A 320 8.19 9.85 4.46
C GLY A 320 8.31 10.90 3.35
N TYR A 321 8.15 10.49 2.09
CA TYR A 321 8.11 11.38 0.94
C TYR A 321 6.65 11.73 0.61
N TYR A 322 6.14 12.81 1.19
CA TYR A 322 4.80 13.31 0.87
C TYR A 322 4.73 14.83 0.97
N GLY A 323 3.84 15.44 0.18
CA GLY A 323 3.66 16.89 0.13
C GLY A 323 4.99 17.63 -0.04
N MET A 324 5.20 18.68 0.76
CA MET A 324 6.40 19.53 0.64
C MET A 324 7.72 18.80 0.94
N LYS A 325 7.69 17.64 1.62
CA LYS A 325 8.92 16.88 1.91
C LYS A 325 9.58 16.37 0.63
N VAL A 326 8.79 16.03 -0.39
CA VAL A 326 9.28 15.55 -1.69
C VAL A 326 10.07 16.64 -2.39
N HIS A 327 9.47 17.82 -2.58
CA HIS A 327 10.12 18.93 -3.27
C HIS A 327 11.36 19.44 -2.53
N LYS A 328 11.33 19.46 -1.18
CA LYS A 328 12.53 19.78 -0.37
C LYS A 328 13.66 18.79 -0.60
N ALA A 329 13.35 17.49 -0.67
CA ALA A 329 14.35 16.46 -0.94
C ALA A 329 14.91 16.55 -2.37
N VAL A 330 14.06 16.84 -3.36
CA VAL A 330 14.49 17.06 -4.75
C VAL A 330 15.46 18.24 -4.82
N ILE A 331 15.12 19.40 -4.24
CA ILE A 331 16.02 20.56 -4.21
C ILE A 331 17.33 20.23 -3.49
N ALA A 332 17.26 19.60 -2.31
CA ALA A 332 18.45 19.23 -1.54
C ALA A 332 19.37 18.24 -2.26
N SER A 333 18.82 17.37 -3.12
CA SER A 333 19.60 16.40 -3.90
C SER A 333 20.38 17.00 -5.06
N GLY A 334 20.04 18.22 -5.49
CA GLY A 334 20.60 18.83 -6.70
C GLY A 334 20.06 18.28 -8.02
N ALA A 335 18.98 17.47 -8.00
CA ALA A 335 18.33 16.98 -9.20
C ALA A 335 17.89 18.12 -10.13
N ARG A 336 18.06 17.93 -11.44
CA ARG A 336 17.68 18.90 -12.48
C ARG A 336 16.28 18.69 -13.05
N TYR A 337 15.67 17.57 -12.72
CA TYR A 337 14.34 17.18 -13.16
C TYR A 337 13.54 16.60 -11.99
N SER A 338 12.25 16.87 -12.01
CA SER A 338 11.23 16.35 -11.10
C SER A 338 9.94 16.16 -11.91
N GLY A 339 8.79 16.11 -11.24
CA GLY A 339 7.49 16.04 -11.88
C GLY A 339 6.63 14.92 -11.29
N PRO A 340 5.36 14.81 -11.70
CA PRO A 340 4.45 13.84 -11.12
C PRO A 340 4.55 12.47 -11.77
N THR A 341 4.23 11.44 -10.98
CA THR A 341 4.03 10.07 -11.44
C THR A 341 2.64 9.58 -11.06
N VAL A 342 1.88 9.06 -12.02
CA VAL A 342 0.67 8.28 -11.75
C VAL A 342 1.02 6.80 -11.80
N HIS A 343 0.64 6.05 -10.78
CA HIS A 343 0.95 4.63 -10.67
C HIS A 343 -0.20 3.86 -10.01
N TYR A 344 -0.25 2.55 -10.26
CA TYR A 344 -1.13 1.65 -9.52
C TYR A 344 -0.67 1.50 -8.08
N VAL A 345 -1.62 1.38 -7.16
CA VAL A 345 -1.32 1.20 -5.74
C VAL A 345 -1.14 -0.29 -5.43
N ASP A 346 -0.12 -0.60 -4.64
CA ASP A 346 0.10 -1.92 -4.04
C ASP A 346 0.18 -1.80 -2.51
N GLU A 347 0.62 -2.86 -1.82
CA GLU A 347 0.69 -2.91 -0.36
C GLU A 347 1.77 -1.98 0.25
N HIS A 348 2.63 -1.39 -0.58
CA HIS A 348 3.71 -0.51 -0.17
C HIS A 348 3.55 0.90 -0.74
N PHE A 349 4.25 1.86 -0.13
CA PHE A 349 4.20 3.24 -0.59
C PHE A 349 4.97 3.41 -1.90
N ASP A 350 4.28 3.85 -2.94
CA ASP A 350 4.84 4.34 -4.20
C ASP A 350 5.72 3.33 -4.97
N THR A 351 5.48 2.02 -4.81
CA THR A 351 6.21 0.95 -5.53
C THR A 351 5.44 0.32 -6.67
N GLY A 352 4.14 0.58 -6.76
CA GLY A 352 3.31 -0.06 -7.78
C GLY A 352 3.64 0.40 -9.19
N ARG A 353 3.08 -0.31 -10.17
CA ARG A 353 3.42 -0.12 -11.59
C ARG A 353 3.11 1.30 -12.05
N ILE A 354 4.13 1.99 -12.55
CA ILE A 354 4.03 3.33 -13.13
C ILE A 354 3.17 3.25 -14.40
N LEU A 355 2.20 4.16 -14.50
CA LEU A 355 1.31 4.28 -15.65
C LEU A 355 1.66 5.50 -16.50
N ALA A 356 1.98 6.64 -15.87
CA ALA A 356 2.37 7.84 -16.61
C ALA A 356 3.24 8.77 -15.77
N GLN A 357 4.09 9.56 -16.44
CA GLN A 357 4.95 10.56 -15.81
C GLN A 357 5.01 11.84 -16.66
N ARG A 358 5.21 12.98 -16.01
CA ARG A 358 5.56 14.24 -16.68
C ARG A 358 6.85 14.80 -16.10
N VAL A 359 7.75 15.25 -16.96
CA VAL A 359 9.03 15.82 -16.54
C VAL A 359 8.88 17.33 -16.35
N VAL A 360 9.35 17.81 -15.21
CA VAL A 360 9.38 19.22 -14.83
C VAL A 360 10.83 19.62 -14.55
N PRO A 361 11.36 20.69 -15.19
CA PRO A 361 12.69 21.17 -14.88
C PRO A 361 12.76 21.78 -13.48
N VAL A 362 13.86 21.51 -12.78
CA VAL A 362 14.24 22.17 -11.53
C VAL A 362 15.20 23.30 -11.89
N LEU A 363 14.76 24.55 -11.72
CA LEU A 363 15.56 25.72 -12.04
C LEU A 363 16.66 25.93 -11.00
N ALA A 364 17.76 26.56 -11.41
CA ALA A 364 18.96 26.70 -10.57
C ALA A 364 18.71 27.35 -9.20
N ASN A 365 17.74 28.27 -9.13
CA ASN A 365 17.40 29.03 -7.93
C ASN A 365 16.01 28.70 -7.38
N ASP A 366 15.41 27.58 -7.79
CA ASP A 366 14.08 27.20 -7.30
C ASP A 366 14.08 27.02 -5.79
N ARG A 367 13.08 27.61 -5.15
CA ARG A 367 12.63 27.19 -3.82
C ARG A 367 11.74 25.96 -3.95
N ALA A 368 11.66 25.16 -2.87
CA ALA A 368 10.79 23.98 -2.84
C ALA A 368 9.32 24.33 -3.13
N GLU A 369 8.84 25.51 -2.69
CA GLU A 369 7.48 25.98 -2.97
C GLU A 369 7.24 26.29 -4.45
N GLU A 370 8.24 26.84 -5.14
CA GLU A 370 8.15 27.19 -6.57
C GLU A 370 8.16 25.93 -7.43
N LEU A 371 9.04 24.98 -7.10
CA LEU A 371 9.04 23.65 -7.70
C LEU A 371 7.70 22.94 -7.44
N ALA A 372 7.20 22.95 -6.21
CA ALA A 372 5.92 22.36 -5.87
C ALA A 372 4.77 22.92 -6.70
N ALA A 373 4.72 24.25 -6.86
CA ALA A 373 3.70 24.89 -7.68
C ALA A 373 3.81 24.52 -9.18
N ARG A 374 5.03 24.29 -9.68
CA ARG A 374 5.25 23.84 -11.06
C ARG A 374 4.83 22.38 -11.25
N VAL A 375 5.22 21.49 -10.35
CA VAL A 375 4.84 20.07 -10.36
C VAL A 375 3.32 19.92 -10.21
N LEU A 376 2.68 20.69 -9.34
CA LEU A 376 1.23 20.64 -9.10
C LEU A 376 0.41 20.99 -10.34
N ARG A 377 0.90 21.88 -11.23
CA ARG A 377 0.23 22.17 -12.50
C ARG A 377 0.23 20.96 -13.43
N GLU A 378 1.36 20.25 -13.50
CA GLU A 378 1.46 19.02 -14.28
C GLU A 378 0.65 17.89 -13.64
N GLU A 379 0.55 17.83 -12.30
CA GLU A 379 -0.30 16.86 -11.61
C GLU A 379 -1.77 16.98 -12.05
N HIS A 380 -2.29 18.21 -12.08
CA HIS A 380 -3.69 18.46 -12.43
C HIS A 380 -4.00 17.99 -13.85
N GLN A 381 -3.08 18.22 -14.79
CA GLN A 381 -3.25 17.82 -16.19
C GLN A 381 -3.09 16.31 -16.34
N LEU A 382 -1.97 15.75 -15.85
CA LEU A 382 -1.65 14.34 -15.98
C LEU A 382 -2.72 13.46 -15.33
N TYR A 383 -3.20 13.82 -14.14
CA TYR A 383 -4.17 12.96 -13.46
C TYR A 383 -5.53 12.95 -14.18
N VAL A 384 -5.95 14.08 -14.75
CA VAL A 384 -7.16 14.14 -15.59
C VAL A 384 -7.00 13.33 -16.86
N GLU A 385 -5.86 13.45 -17.55
CA GLU A 385 -5.54 12.67 -18.76
C GLU A 385 -5.58 11.16 -18.50
N VAL A 386 -4.94 10.71 -17.42
CA VAL A 386 -4.91 9.29 -17.02
C VAL A 386 -6.30 8.82 -16.61
N THR A 387 -7.05 9.60 -15.83
CA THR A 387 -8.41 9.22 -15.40
C THR A 387 -9.33 9.12 -16.61
N LYS A 388 -9.17 10.00 -17.60
CA LYS A 388 -9.92 9.91 -18.87
C LYS A 388 -9.61 8.62 -19.62
N ALA A 389 -8.33 8.28 -19.78
CA ALA A 389 -7.92 7.02 -20.40
C ALA A 389 -8.46 5.79 -19.66
N LEU A 390 -8.48 5.85 -18.32
CA LEU A 390 -9.04 4.82 -17.47
C LEU A 390 -10.55 4.66 -17.69
N CYS A 391 -11.30 5.76 -17.76
CA CYS A 391 -12.75 5.72 -18.00
C CYS A 391 -13.12 5.26 -19.42
N GLU A 392 -12.25 5.51 -20.39
CA GLU A 392 -12.41 5.10 -21.80
C GLU A 392 -11.88 3.69 -22.07
N ASP A 393 -11.51 2.92 -21.03
CA ASP A 393 -10.97 1.55 -21.14
C ASP A 393 -9.73 1.46 -22.07
N ARG A 394 -8.91 2.53 -22.13
CA ARG A 394 -7.69 2.62 -22.96
C ARG A 394 -6.41 2.15 -22.27
N ILE A 395 -6.51 1.55 -21.07
CA ILE A 395 -5.35 1.03 -20.36
C ILE A 395 -5.12 -0.42 -20.74
N ILE A 396 -4.01 -0.67 -21.44
CA ILE A 396 -3.63 -2.01 -21.92
C ILE A 396 -2.46 -2.53 -21.09
N TRP A 397 -2.54 -3.78 -20.67
CA TRP A 397 -1.46 -4.45 -19.95
C TRP A 397 -0.63 -5.28 -20.91
N ARG A 398 0.68 -5.05 -20.93
CA ARG A 398 1.64 -5.92 -21.60
C ARG A 398 1.76 -7.25 -20.85
N GLU A 399 2.28 -8.27 -21.54
CA GLU A 399 2.52 -9.60 -20.96
C GLU A 399 3.48 -9.57 -19.76
N ASP A 400 4.42 -8.63 -19.73
CA ASP A 400 5.36 -8.40 -18.63
C ASP A 400 4.76 -7.63 -17.43
N GLY A 401 3.47 -7.29 -17.50
CA GLY A 401 2.75 -6.60 -16.44
C GLY A 401 3.00 -5.08 -16.40
N VAL A 402 3.51 -4.49 -17.49
CA VAL A 402 3.63 -3.03 -17.64
C VAL A 402 2.32 -2.47 -18.23
N PRO A 403 1.66 -1.52 -17.55
CA PRO A 403 0.47 -0.87 -18.09
C PRO A 403 0.88 0.23 -19.08
N LEU A 404 0.07 0.40 -20.12
CA LEU A 404 0.25 1.38 -21.19
C LEU A 404 -1.06 2.13 -21.43
N ILE A 405 -0.97 3.40 -21.84
CA ILE A 405 -2.13 4.15 -22.31
C ILE A 405 -2.18 4.07 -23.83
N GLN A 406 -3.21 3.43 -24.38
CA GLN A 406 -3.44 3.37 -25.82
C GLN A 406 -3.89 4.74 -26.34
N ASN A 407 -3.31 5.20 -27.45
CA ASN A 407 -3.69 6.46 -28.09
C ASN A 407 -5.11 6.35 -28.67
N ARG A 408 -5.90 7.42 -28.50
CA ARG A 408 -7.30 7.48 -28.93
C ARG A 408 -7.46 7.51 -30.45
N GLU A 409 -6.57 8.20 -31.15
CA GLU A 409 -6.64 8.39 -32.62
C GLU A 409 -5.92 7.27 -33.36
N ASN A 410 -4.83 6.76 -32.79
CA ASN A 410 -4.06 5.66 -33.34
C ASN A 410 -3.95 4.49 -32.34
N PRO A 411 -4.82 3.47 -32.42
CA PRO A 411 -4.80 2.33 -31.50
C PRO A 411 -3.50 1.50 -31.52
N LYS A 412 -2.60 1.74 -32.47
CA LYS A 412 -1.28 1.08 -32.55
C LYS A 412 -0.20 1.84 -31.76
N GLU A 413 -0.48 3.06 -31.32
CA GLU A 413 0.43 3.87 -30.50
C GLU A 413 0.05 3.81 -29.03
N TYR A 414 1.08 3.82 -28.19
CA TYR A 414 0.97 3.73 -26.74
C TYR A 414 1.90 4.76 -26.10
N SER A 415 1.48 5.30 -24.96
CA SER A 415 2.28 6.20 -24.12
C SER A 415 2.48 5.68 -22.71
#